data_AF-A0A525IGJ9-F1
#
_entry.id   AF-A0A525IGJ9-F1
#
_cell.length_a   1.000
_cell.length_b   1.000
_cell.length_c   1.000
_cell.angle_alpha   90.00
_cell.angle_beta   90.00
_cell.angle_gamma   90.00
#
_symmetry.space_group_name_H-M   'P 1'
#
loop_
_entity.id
_entity.type
_entity.pdbx_description
1 polymer ?
#
loop_
_entity_poly.entity_id
_entity_poly.type
_entity_poly.pdbx_seq_one_letter_code
_entity_poly.pdbx_strand_id
1 'polypeptide(L)' 'MPHYYFDVRNGRRQKDALGLDCPDDNGAIAKAKFIATQIAIDTPQLDHRHVAVLNDAGDEIFEAPIRSKPPVS' A
#
# COMPACT_ATOMS: atom_id res chain seq x y z
N MET A 1 -10.04 -16.99 3.93
CA MET A 1 -9.52 -15.72 4.46
C MET A 1 -10.01 -14.62 3.53
N PRO A 2 -10.39 -13.43 4.04
CA PRO A 2 -10.80 -12.34 3.17
C PRO A 2 -9.67 -11.89 2.23
N HIS A 3 -10.07 -11.51 1.02
CA HIS A 3 -9.16 -11.15 -0.06
C HIS A 3 -9.06 -9.62 -0.17
N TYR A 4 -7.84 -9.11 -0.34
CA TYR A 4 -7.57 -7.67 -0.40
C TYR A 4 -6.63 -7.33 -1.55
N TYR A 5 -6.79 -6.13 -2.10
CA TYR A 5 -5.95 -5.61 -3.18
C TYR A 5 -5.11 -4.42 -2.69
N PHE A 6 -3.89 -4.28 -3.22
CA PHE A 6 -2.92 -3.27 -2.80
C PHE A 6 -2.52 -2.38 -3.98
N ASP A 7 -3.27 -1.29 -4.18
CA ASP A 7 -3.04 -0.36 -5.29
C ASP A 7 -1.94 0.64 -4.92
N VAL A 8 -0.77 0.57 -5.56
CA VAL A 8 0.26 1.61 -5.46
C VAL A 8 -0.17 2.80 -6.33
N ARG A 9 -0.39 3.95 -5.70
CA ARG A 9 -0.83 5.18 -6.37
C ARG A 9 0.29 6.21 -6.32
N ASN A 10 0.82 6.54 -7.48
CA ASN A 10 1.94 7.49 -7.67
C ASN A 10 1.63 8.56 -8.73
N GLY A 11 0.38 9.05 -8.75
CA GLY A 11 -0.16 9.84 -9.86
C GLY A 11 -0.60 8.99 -11.05
N ARG A 12 -0.29 7.68 -11.06
CA ARG A 12 -0.91 6.67 -11.91
C ARG A 12 -1.47 5.55 -11.02
N ARG A 13 -2.58 4.94 -11.45
CA ARG A 13 -3.16 3.78 -10.78
C ARG A 13 -2.52 2.53 -11.36
N GLN A 14 -1.69 1.84 -10.58
CA GLN A 14 -1.29 0.47 -10.89
C GLN A 14 -2.12 -0.46 -10.01
N LYS A 15 -3.14 -1.08 -10.61
CA LYS A 15 -3.95 -2.07 -9.90
C LYS A 15 -3.12 -3.31 -9.62
N ASP A 16 -3.11 -3.76 -8.38
CA ASP A 16 -2.74 -5.13 -8.07
C ASP A 16 -3.88 -6.04 -8.56
N ALA A 17 -3.59 -6.88 -9.55
CA ALA A 17 -4.59 -7.78 -10.14
C ALA A 17 -4.71 -9.10 -9.38
N LEU A 18 -3.73 -9.43 -8.52
CA LEU A 18 -3.67 -10.71 -7.84
C LEU A 18 -4.23 -10.64 -6.42
N GLY A 19 -4.02 -9.51 -5.73
CA GLY A 19 -4.40 -9.36 -4.34
C GLY A 19 -3.74 -10.40 -3.42
N LEU A 20 -4.08 -10.36 -2.14
CA LEU A 20 -3.59 -11.30 -1.13
C LEU A 20 -4.69 -11.61 -0.11
N ASP A 21 -4.76 -12.88 0.28
CA ASP A 21 -5.57 -13.31 1.41
C ASP A 21 -4.94 -12.81 2.72
N CYS A 22 -5.69 -12.04 3.49
CA CYS A 22 -5.29 -11.57 4.82
C CYS A 22 -6.23 -12.12 5.89
N PRO A 23 -5.78 -12.29 7.15
CA PRO A 23 -6.63 -12.77 8.23
C PRO A 23 -7.86 -11.88 8.48
N ASP A 24 -7.66 -10.56 8.44
CA ASP A 24 -8.63 -9.50 8.68
C ASP A 24 -8.12 -8.15 8.10
N ASP A 25 -8.91 -7.09 8.28
CA ASP A 25 -8.54 -5.72 7.87
C ASP A 25 -7.21 -5.28 8.48
N ASN A 26 -6.93 -5.63 9.74
CA ASN A 26 -5.70 -5.25 10.41
C ASN A 26 -4.47 -5.92 9.78
N GLY A 27 -4.60 -7.18 9.37
CA GLY A 27 -3.58 -7.92 8.62
C GLY A 27 -3.31 -7.28 7.26
N ALA A 28 -4.36 -6.87 6.54
CA ALA A 28 -4.22 -6.14 5.28
C ALA A 28 -3.53 -4.79 5.49
N ILE A 29 -3.91 -4.02 6.51
CA ILE A 29 -3.28 -2.74 6.87
C ILE A 29 -1.79 -2.93 7.19
N ALA A 30 -1.43 -3.96 7.98
CA ALA A 30 -0.05 -4.26 8.31
C ALA A 30 0.77 -4.59 7.05
N LYS A 31 0.19 -5.36 6.12
CA LYS A 31 0.80 -5.69 4.83
C LYS A 31 1.01 -4.45 3.96
N ALA A 32 0.03 -3.54 3.90
CA ALA A 32 0.13 -2.29 3.15
C ALA A 32 1.28 -1.41 3.66
N LYS A 33 1.43 -1.27 4.98
CA LYS A 33 2.54 -0.54 5.61
C LYS A 33 3.89 -1.17 5.28
N PHE A 34 3.97 -2.50 5.28
CA PHE A 34 5.17 -3.22 4.87
C PHE A 34 5.53 -2.95 3.41
N ILE A 35 4.57 -3.07 2.49
CA ILE A 35 4.75 -2.78 1.06
C ILE A 35 5.21 -1.33 0.87
N ALA A 36 4.54 -0.37 1.53
CA ALA A 36 4.88 1.04 1.45
C ALA A 36 6.33 1.32 1.91
N THR A 37 6.78 0.61 2.94
CA THR A 37 8.16 0.71 3.45
C THR A 37 9.18 0.15 2.45
N GLN A 38 8.91 -0.99 1.83
CA GLN A 38 9.80 -1.56 0.80
C GLN A 38 9.92 -0.63 -0.41
N ILE A 39 8.80 -0.09 -0.92
CA ILE A 39 8.81 0.85 -2.03
C ILE A 39 9.57 2.14 -1.69
N ALA A 40 9.49 2.62 -0.44
CA ALA A 40 10.23 3.80 0.00
C ALA A 40 11.75 3.56 0.01
N ILE A 41 12.19 2.33 0.31
CA ILE A 41 13.60 1.93 0.26
C ILE A 41 14.08 1.86 -1.19
N ASP A 42 13.30 1.21 -2.06
CA ASP A 42 13.69 0.97 -3.46
C ASP A 42 13.63 2.24 -4.32
N THR A 43 12.75 3.18 -4.00
CA THR A 43 12.56 4.41 -4.79
C THR A 43 12.33 5.62 -3.89
N PRO A 44 13.39 6.29 -3.42
CA PRO A 44 13.28 7.37 -2.43
C PRO A 44 12.82 8.73 -2.97
N GLN A 45 12.73 8.95 -4.29
CA GLN A 45 12.57 10.29 -4.90
C GLN A 45 11.19 10.58 -5.54
N LEU A 46 10.11 10.03 -5.01
CA LEU A 46 8.79 10.25 -5.61
C LEU A 46 7.80 10.75 -4.56
N ASP A 47 7.36 11.99 -4.77
CA ASP A 47 6.39 12.71 -3.94
C ASP A 47 4.98 12.14 -4.06
N HIS A 48 4.20 12.26 -2.97
CA HIS A 48 2.75 12.02 -2.89
C HIS A 48 2.30 10.60 -3.29
N ARG A 49 3.02 9.57 -2.84
CA ARG A 49 2.67 8.17 -3.07
C ARG A 49 2.04 7.51 -1.86
N HIS A 50 1.08 6.62 -2.09
CA HIS A 50 0.51 5.75 -1.07
C HIS A 50 0.15 4.38 -1.64
N VAL A 51 -0.01 3.40 -0.75
CA VAL A 51 -0.61 2.10 -1.04
C VAL A 51 -2.04 2.13 -0.52
N ALA A 52 -3.03 2.04 -1.41
CA ALA A 52 -4.43 1.92 -1.02
C ALA A 52 -4.79 0.45 -0.83
N VAL A 53 -5.53 0.16 0.25
CA VAL A 53 -6.05 -1.17 0.57
C VAL A 53 -7.50 -1.22 0.18
N LEU A 54 -7.84 -2.13 -0.74
CA LEU A 54 -9.21 -2.38 -1.16
C LEU A 54 -9.67 -3.73 -0.62
N ASN A 55 -10.90 -3.78 -0.09
CA ASN A 55 -11.56 -5.05 0.23
C ASN A 55 -12.03 -5.76 -1.06
N ASP A 56 -12.62 -6.95 -0.91
CA ASP A 56 -13.10 -7.74 -2.06
C ASP A 56 -14.30 -7.10 -2.81
N ALA A 57 -15.01 -6.17 -2.17
CA ALA A 57 -16.04 -5.35 -2.83
C ALA A 57 -15.43 -4.20 -3.66
N GLY A 58 -14.12 -3.96 -3.53
CA GLY A 58 -13.40 -2.85 -4.15
C GLY A 58 -13.48 -1.54 -3.37
N ASP A 59 -14.02 -1.55 -2.15
CA ASP A 59 -14.06 -0.38 -1.27
C ASP A 59 -12.68 -0.15 -0.66
N GLU A 60 -12.26 1.11 -0.63
CA GLU A 60 -11.04 1.50 0.05
C GLU A 60 -11.25 1.56 1.56
N ILE A 61 -10.44 0.79 2.29
CA ILE A 61 -10.52 0.72 3.76
C ILE A 61 -9.34 1.41 4.44
N PHE A 62 -8.24 1.65 3.72
CA PHE A 62 -7.03 2.25 4.28
C PHE A 62 -6.08 2.80 3.20
N GLU A 63 -5.28 3.81 3.55
CA GLU A 63 -4.14 4.28 2.76
C GLU A 63 -2.84 4.30 3.59
N ALA A 64 -1.77 3.70 3.06
CA ALA A 64 -0.44 3.71 3.67
C ALA A 64 0.48 4.69 2.92
N PRO A 65 0.93 5.81 3.52
CA PRO A 65 1.82 6.73 2.83
C PRO A 65 3.19 6.11 2.59
N ILE A 66 3.73 6.27 1.38
CA ILE A 66 5.09 5.90 1.02
C ILE A 66 5.96 7.12 1.28
N ARG A 67 6.52 7.20 2.49
CA ARG A 67 7.40 8.29 2.89
C ARG A 67 8.85 7.87 2.69
N SER A 68 9.60 8.63 1.91
CA SER A 68 11.05 8.57 1.93
C SER A 68 11.52 8.73 3.36
N LYS A 69 12.60 8.02 3.75
CA LYS A 69 13.25 8.23 5.04
C LYS A 69 13.44 9.74 5.21
N PRO A 70 12.99 10.36 6.32
CA PRO A 70 13.27 11.76 6.55
C PRO A 70 14.79 11.95 6.43
N PRO A 71 15.28 13.03 5.78
CA PRO A 71 16.70 13.30 5.74
C PRO A 71 17.21 13.22 7.17
N VAL A 72 18.24 12.41 7.38
CA VAL A 72 18.89 12.33 8.69
C VAL A 72 19.55 13.68 8.89
N SER A 73 18.98 14.50 9.77
CA SER A 73 19.58 15.78 10.21
C SER A 73 20.93 15.56 10.86
#